data_AF-A0A2R7Y0W7-F1
#
_entry.id   AF-A0A2R7Y0W7-F1
#
_cell.length_a   1.000
_cell.length_b   1.000
_cell.length_c   1.000
_cell.angle_alpha   90.00
_cell.angle_beta   90.00
_cell.angle_gamma   90.00
#
_symmetry.space_group_name_H-M   'P 1'
#
loop_
_entity.id
_entity.type
_entity.pdbx_description
1 polymer ?
#
loop_
_entity_poly.entity_id
_entity_poly.type
_entity_poly.pdbx_seq_one_letter_code
_entity_poly.pdbx_strand_id
1 'polypeptide(L)' 'MAGLSIKPVKAKGTSSLCPICRVKLSPSGYRLMECPKCGLEEDRDIIAILNLLQKHQINVPSSTVHGESLP' A
#
# COMPACT_ATOMS: atom_id res chain seq x y z
N MET A 1 1.51 -14.43 -28.32
CA MET A 1 1.59 -13.26 -27.42
C MET A 1 0.87 -13.63 -26.14
N ALA A 2 1.57 -13.71 -25.00
CA ALA A 2 0.91 -13.92 -23.71
C ALA A 2 0.67 -12.56 -23.05
N GLY A 3 -0.56 -12.30 -22.61
CA GLY A 3 -0.95 -11.05 -21.95
C GLY A 3 -0.73 -11.07 -20.43
N LEU A 4 -0.89 -9.92 -19.77
CA LEU A 4 -0.81 -9.82 -18.31
C LEU A 4 -2.09 -10.39 -17.68
N SER A 5 -1.96 -11.30 -16.70
CA SER A 5 -3.11 -11.82 -15.96
C SER A 5 -3.60 -10.79 -14.94
N ILE A 6 -4.83 -10.31 -15.08
CA ILE A 6 -5.44 -9.35 -14.16
C ILE A 6 -6.41 -10.07 -13.23
N LYS A 7 -6.31 -9.80 -11.93
CA LYS A 7 -7.27 -10.27 -10.92
C LYS A 7 -7.91 -9.07 -10.23
N PRO A 8 -9.22 -8.81 -10.43
CA PRO A 8 -9.90 -7.72 -9.74
C PRO A 8 -10.01 -8.02 -8.24
N VAL A 9 -9.79 -6.99 -7.41
CA VAL A 9 -9.78 -7.10 -5.94
C VAL A 9 -10.72 -6.09 -5.30
N LYS A 10 -11.33 -6.47 -4.17
CA LYS A 10 -12.17 -5.55 -3.36
C LYS A 10 -11.29 -4.65 -2.50
N ALA A 11 -11.06 -3.42 -2.97
CA ALA A 11 -10.18 -2.43 -2.34
C ALA A 11 -10.85 -1.50 -1.30
N LYS A 12 -12.17 -1.58 -1.09
CA LYS A 12 -12.85 -0.67 -0.16
C LYS A 12 -12.28 -0.80 1.26
N GLY A 13 -11.87 0.34 1.83
CA GLY A 13 -11.39 0.44 3.22
C GLY A 13 -9.95 0.01 3.46
N THR A 14 -9.16 -0.28 2.41
CA THR A 14 -7.75 -0.68 2.58
C THR A 14 -6.80 0.49 2.84
N SER A 15 -7.21 1.74 2.62
CA SER A 15 -6.38 2.92 2.90
C SER A 15 -6.51 3.47 4.33
N SER A 16 -7.41 2.90 5.15
CA SER A 16 -7.76 3.46 6.47
C SER A 16 -7.23 2.64 7.65
N LEU A 17 -6.55 1.53 7.39
CA LEU A 17 -6.01 0.64 8.41
C LEU A 17 -4.49 0.62 8.35
N CYS A 18 -3.86 0.63 9.51
CA CYS A 18 -2.42 0.46 9.59
C CYS A 18 -2.02 -0.93 9.04
N PRO A 19 -1.11 -1.02 8.06
CA PRO A 19 -0.66 -2.30 7.50
C PRO A 19 0.09 -3.17 8.52
N ILE A 20 0.63 -2.55 9.58
CA ILE A 20 1.37 -3.22 10.65
C ILE A 20 0.41 -3.61 11.78
N CYS A 21 -0.28 -2.63 12.36
CA CYS A 21 -1.05 -2.81 13.60
C CYS A 21 -2.53 -3.13 13.38
N ARG A 22 -3.05 -2.96 12.16
CA ARG A 22 -4.47 -3.10 11.81
C ARG A 22 -5.44 -2.18 12.56
N VAL A 23 -4.93 -1.16 13.25
CA VAL A 23 -5.75 -0.10 13.86
C VAL A 23 -6.15 0.95 12.81
N LYS A 24 -7.22 1.69 13.07
CA LYS A 24 -7.67 2.77 12.19
C LYS A 24 -6.66 3.92 12.21
N LEU A 25 -6.32 4.43 11.04
CA LEU A 25 -5.42 5.56 10.86
C LEU A 25 -6.17 6.89 10.98
N SER A 26 -5.46 7.93 11.40
CA SER A 26 -5.91 9.32 11.42
C SER A 26 -5.29 10.11 10.27
N PRO A 27 -5.99 11.08 9.65
CA PRO A 27 -5.36 11.99 8.69
C PRO A 27 -4.31 12.88 9.38
N SER A 28 -3.10 12.97 8.85
CA SER A 28 -2.03 13.85 9.35
C SER A 28 -1.65 14.97 8.38
N GLY A 29 -2.22 14.98 7.17
CA GLY A 29 -1.95 16.02 6.18
C GLY A 29 -2.66 15.76 4.85
N TYR A 30 -2.23 16.44 3.78
CA TYR A 30 -2.74 16.15 2.44
C TYR A 30 -2.24 14.77 1.99
N ARG A 31 -3.17 13.82 1.87
CA ARG A 31 -2.96 12.41 1.51
C ARG A 31 -2.19 11.55 2.53
N LEU A 32 -1.59 12.13 3.56
CA LEU A 32 -0.90 11.42 4.63
C LEU A 32 -1.86 10.88 5.70
N MET A 33 -1.54 9.68 6.19
CA MET A 33 -2.25 8.99 7.25
C MET A 33 -1.26 8.54 8.32
N GLU A 34 -1.64 8.71 9.58
CA GLU A 34 -0.83 8.36 10.74
C GLU A 34 -1.47 7.22 11.56
N CYS A 35 -0.64 6.33 12.08
CA CYS A 35 -1.03 5.29 13.02
C CYS A 35 -0.76 5.74 14.46
N PRO A 36 -1.80 5.96 15.29
CA PRO A 36 -1.62 6.39 16.67
C PRO A 36 -0.98 5.33 17.58
N LYS A 37 -0.86 4.07 17.10
CA LYS A 37 -0.31 2.95 17.89
C LYS A 37 1.18 2.72 17.65
N CYS A 38 1.65 2.84 16.40
CA CYS A 38 3.04 2.55 16.04
C CYS A 38 3.79 3.74 15.40
N GLY A 39 3.14 4.89 15.23
CA GLY A 39 3.75 6.08 14.65
C GLY A 39 4.06 5.99 13.16
N LEU A 40 3.48 5.01 12.43
CA LEU A 40 3.57 4.98 10.96
C LEU A 40 2.90 6.24 10.40
N GLU A 41 3.60 7.01 9.57
CA GLU A 41 3.05 8.13 8.80
C GLU A 41 3.42 7.97 7.33
N GLU A 42 2.42 7.78 6.46
CA GLU A 42 2.64 7.48 5.04
C GLU A 42 1.47 7.93 4.15
N ASP A 43 1.66 7.96 2.83
CA ASP A 43 0.59 8.25 1.87
C ASP A 43 -0.48 7.15 1.89
N ARG A 44 -1.75 7.56 1.86
CA ARG A 44 -2.91 6.66 1.89
C ARG A 44 -2.92 5.63 0.75
N ASP A 45 -2.33 5.93 -0.41
CA ASP A 45 -2.28 5.04 -1.57
C ASP A 45 -1.20 3.97 -1.38
N ILE A 46 -0.05 4.32 -0.78
CA ILE A 46 0.97 3.33 -0.38
C ILE A 46 0.38 2.38 0.66
N ILE A 47 -0.31 2.92 1.66
CA ILE A 47 -1.03 2.10 2.67
C ILE A 47 -2.05 1.18 2.00
N ALA A 48 -2.82 1.67 1.03
CA ALA A 48 -3.80 0.87 0.31
C ALA A 48 -3.14 -0.32 -0.43
N ILE A 49 -2.01 -0.09 -1.11
CA ILE A 49 -1.25 -1.12 -1.80
C ILE A 49 -0.74 -2.17 -0.81
N LEU A 50 -0.10 -1.76 0.28
CA LEU A 50 0.42 -2.67 1.30
C LEU A 50 -0.69 -3.55 1.90
N ASN A 51 -1.84 -2.97 2.22
CA ASN A 51 -2.98 -3.70 2.74
C ASN A 51 -3.60 -4.65 1.70
N LEU A 52 -3.62 -4.28 0.41
CA LEU A 52 -4.08 -5.16 -0.66
C LEU A 52 -3.14 -6.36 -0.85
N LEU A 53 -1.83 -6.13 -0.89
CA LEU A 53 -0.83 -7.19 -1.00
C LEU A 53 -0.93 -8.17 0.16
N GLN A 54 -1.05 -7.65 1.39
CA GLN A 54 -1.18 -8.46 2.60
C GLN A 54 -2.49 -9.27 2.61
N LYS A 55 -3.62 -8.64 2.26
CA LYS A 55 -4.94 -9.31 2.19
C LYS A 55 -4.97 -10.45 1.17
N HIS A 56 -4.23 -10.31 0.09
CA HIS A 56 -4.19 -11.31 -0.99
C HIS A 56 -2.96 -12.21 -0.95
N GLN A 57 -2.13 -12.11 0.10
CA GLN A 57 -0.88 -12.88 0.27
C GLN A 57 0.02 -12.82 -0.98
N ILE A 58 0.03 -11.66 -1.64
CA ILE A 58 0.83 -11.44 -2.83
C ILE A 58 2.26 -11.17 -2.36
N ASN A 59 3.13 -12.14 -2.57
CA ASN A 59 4.57 -11.90 -2.47
C ASN A 59 5.00 -11.17 -3.75
N VAL A 60 5.23 -9.86 -3.64
CA VAL A 60 5.83 -9.11 -4.74
C VAL A 60 7.33 -9.38 -4.64
N PRO A 61 7.94 -10.12 -5.59
CA PRO A 61 9.39 -10.14 -5.66
C PRO A 61 9.83 -8.69 -5.85
N SER A 62 10.78 -8.23 -5.03
CA SER A 62 11.35 -6.89 -5.09
C SER A 62 12.03 -6.71 -6.44
N SER A 63 11.22 -6.42 -7.45
CA SER A 63 11.65 -6.00 -8.76
C SER A 63 12.02 -4.56 -8.53
N THR A 64 13.32 -4.31 -8.38
CA THR A 64 13.89 -2.97 -8.40
C THR A 64 13.54 -2.36 -9.76
N VAL A 65 12.35 -1.78 -9.90
CA VAL A 65 12.05 -0.77 -10.92
C VAL A 65 12.72 0.52 -10.44
N HIS A 66 14.04 0.49 -10.37
CA HIS A 66 14.82 1.71 -10.49
C HIS A 66 14.76 2.02 -11.99
N GLY A 67 13.82 2.88 -12.37
CA GLY A 67 13.91 3.54 -13.65
C GLY A 67 15.21 4.32 -13.65
N GLU A 68 16.12 3.96 -14.54
CA GLU A 68 17.23 4.81 -14.92
C GLU A 68 16.67 6.20 -15.23
N SER A 69 17.17 7.22 -14.54
CA SER A 69 17.23 8.60 -15.02
C SER A 69 18.14 9.41 -14.11
N LEU A 70 19.41 9.48 -14.44
CA LEU A 70 20.15 10.75 -14.35
C LEU A 70 21.30 10.72 -15.39
N PRO A 71 21.42 11.73 -16.27
CA PRO A 71 22.64 11.92 -17.06
C PRO A 71 23.83 12.31 -16.19
#